data_AF-A0A1V5RGT4-F1
#
_entry.id   AF-A0A1V5RGT4-F1
#
_cell.length_a   1.000
_cell.length_b   1.000
_cell.length_c   1.000
_cell.angle_alpha   90.00
_cell.angle_beta   90.00
_cell.angle_gamma   90.00
#
_symmetry.space_group_name_H-M   'P 1'
#
loop_
_entity.id
_entity.type
_entity.pdbx_description
1 polymer ?
#
loop_
_entity_poly.entity_id
_entity_poly.type
_entity_poly.pdbx_seq_one_letter_code
_entity_poly.pdbx_strand_id
1 'polypeptide(L)'
;MSSYLSMFQRLSANAGHGQPRTGAGRRRRGAVILALLCLLSLAACVTIPAPDTRREILPDPMRMLVQPFSPEEVIAFIGAPFPPSATGVQTMGEAALDSMVVARFEAPRPDVLTYLAGLGITEPLTPGSSPFFSAGPPYDEAAAWWTPPVAGDKTGNFSGLYQQVGSKHYNVALVEAEGDQVTVYLQVFNT
;
A
#
# COMPACT_ATOMS: atom_id res chain seq x y z
N MET A 1 -15.16 -50.17 10.22
CA MET A 1 -16.08 -49.03 10.45
C MET A 1 -15.65 -47.94 9.47
N SER A 2 -16.25 -47.97 8.28
CA SER A 2 -17.18 -46.93 7.76
C SER A 2 -16.48 -45.60 7.52
N SER A 3 -16.05 -45.29 6.29
CA SER A 3 -16.85 -44.80 5.14
C SER A 3 -17.40 -43.38 5.35
N TYR A 4 -17.42 -42.63 4.24
CA TYR A 4 -18.01 -41.31 3.99
C TYR A 4 -17.07 -40.09 4.13
N LEU A 5 -16.55 -39.60 2.99
CA LEU A 5 -17.02 -38.35 2.35
C LEU A 5 -16.11 -37.97 1.17
N SER A 6 -16.43 -38.52 0.00
CA SER A 6 -15.95 -38.06 -1.30
C SER A 6 -17.14 -37.43 -2.05
N MET A 7 -17.25 -36.11 -2.08
CA MET A 7 -18.17 -35.42 -3.00
C MET A 7 -17.85 -33.93 -2.97
N PHE A 8 -17.23 -33.41 -4.03
CA PHE A 8 -17.63 -32.17 -4.71
C PHE A 8 -16.66 -31.90 -5.88
N GLN A 9 -16.92 -32.60 -6.97
CA GLN A 9 -16.34 -32.35 -8.28
C GLN A 9 -17.42 -31.63 -9.09
N ARG A 10 -17.37 -30.30 -9.18
CA ARG A 10 -18.25 -29.52 -10.07
C ARG A 10 -17.46 -29.11 -11.31
N LEU A 11 -17.75 -29.83 -12.39
CA LEU A 11 -17.35 -29.56 -13.76
C LEU A 11 -17.91 -28.20 -14.23
N SER A 12 -17.00 -27.38 -14.74
CA SER A 12 -17.28 -26.18 -15.50
C SER A 12 -17.50 -26.58 -16.97
N ALA A 13 -18.67 -26.27 -17.50
CA ALA A 13 -18.93 -26.27 -18.94
C ALA A 13 -20.09 -25.31 -19.22
N ASN A 14 -19.81 -24.13 -19.76
CA ASN A 14 -20.81 -23.47 -20.59
C ASN A 14 -20.15 -22.62 -21.68
N ALA A 15 -20.30 -23.10 -22.91
CA ALA A 15 -19.94 -22.44 -24.13
C ALA A 15 -21.21 -21.81 -24.75
N GLY A 16 -21.11 -20.57 -25.21
CA GLY A 16 -22.12 -19.91 -26.05
C GLY A 16 -21.49 -18.65 -26.64
N HIS A 17 -20.96 -18.66 -27.86
CA HIS A 17 -21.64 -18.50 -29.15
C HIS A 17 -22.58 -17.28 -29.23
N GLY A 18 -22.11 -16.22 -29.91
CA GLY A 18 -22.91 -15.03 -30.22
C GLY A 18 -22.13 -13.92 -30.93
N GLN A 19 -21.67 -14.17 -32.17
CA GLN A 19 -21.59 -13.13 -33.21
C GLN A 19 -22.95 -13.07 -33.96
N PRO A 20 -23.26 -12.12 -34.88
CA PRO A 20 -22.57 -10.88 -35.30
C PRO A 20 -23.56 -9.67 -35.37
N ARG A 21 -23.07 -8.46 -35.68
CA ARG A 21 -23.72 -7.60 -36.71
C ARG A 21 -22.89 -6.40 -37.15
N THR A 22 -22.63 -6.44 -38.46
CA THR A 22 -22.19 -5.40 -39.40
C THR A 22 -23.02 -4.11 -39.34
N GLY A 23 -22.34 -2.96 -39.43
CA GLY A 23 -22.95 -1.67 -39.75
C GLY A 23 -21.99 -0.82 -40.59
N ALA A 24 -22.12 -0.91 -41.91
CA ALA A 24 -21.45 -0.06 -42.89
C ALA A 24 -22.36 1.13 -43.25
N GLY A 25 -21.82 2.36 -43.25
CA GLY A 25 -22.48 3.56 -43.74
C GLY A 25 -21.45 4.66 -44.03
N ARG A 26 -20.80 4.66 -45.19
CA ARG A 26 -21.16 5.38 -46.43
C ARG A 26 -20.98 6.91 -46.36
N ARG A 27 -19.81 7.33 -46.87
CA ARG A 27 -19.52 8.50 -47.74
C ARG A 27 -20.46 9.71 -47.65
N ARG A 28 -19.89 10.89 -47.42
CA ARG A 28 -20.11 12.09 -48.25
C ARG A 28 -18.97 13.10 -48.09
N ARG A 29 -18.08 13.10 -49.08
CA ARG A 29 -17.24 14.25 -49.44
C ARG A 29 -18.14 15.24 -50.18
N GLY A 30 -17.98 16.54 -49.91
CA GLY A 30 -18.53 17.59 -50.76
C GLY A 30 -19.54 18.51 -50.08
N ALA A 31 -19.04 19.43 -49.25
CA ALA A 31 -19.63 20.76 -49.04
C ALA A 31 -18.60 21.69 -48.38
N VAL A 32 -17.35 21.62 -48.87
CA VAL A 32 -16.43 22.75 -48.80
C VAL A 32 -17.06 23.83 -49.69
N ILE A 33 -17.06 25.09 -49.24
CA ILE A 33 -17.31 26.34 -50.00
C ILE A 33 -18.50 27.21 -49.54
N LEU A 34 -19.56 26.71 -48.86
CA LEU A 34 -20.72 27.58 -48.51
C LEU A 34 -20.95 27.91 -47.03
N ALA A 35 -20.03 27.55 -46.14
CA ALA A 35 -20.08 27.95 -44.73
C ALA A 35 -18.93 28.91 -44.34
N LEU A 36 -18.26 29.52 -45.33
CA LEU A 36 -17.20 30.49 -45.12
C LEU A 36 -17.71 31.94 -44.97
N LEU A 37 -19.03 32.17 -45.07
CA LEU A 37 -19.66 33.51 -45.12
C LEU A 37 -20.56 33.83 -43.91
N CYS A 38 -20.66 32.93 -42.92
CA CYS A 38 -21.20 33.25 -41.58
C CYS A 38 -20.09 33.63 -40.58
N LEU A 39 -18.87 33.87 -41.07
CA LEU A 39 -17.64 34.05 -40.30
C LEU A 39 -17.36 35.51 -39.86
N LEU A 40 -18.34 36.42 -39.93
CA LEU A 40 -18.07 37.85 -39.81
C LEU A 40 -19.04 38.67 -38.93
N SER A 41 -19.78 38.05 -38.01
CA SER A 41 -20.73 38.78 -37.16
C SER A 41 -20.71 38.47 -35.65
N LEU A 42 -19.68 37.80 -35.12
CA LEU A 42 -19.47 37.69 -33.66
C LEU A 42 -18.03 38.03 -33.26
N ALA A 43 -17.58 39.24 -33.57
CA ALA A 43 -16.36 39.83 -33.01
C ALA A 43 -16.72 40.79 -31.86
N ALA A 44 -17.32 40.25 -30.80
CA ALA A 44 -17.43 40.93 -29.52
C ALA A 44 -17.39 39.90 -28.37
N CYS A 45 -16.46 38.94 -28.45
CA CYS A 45 -16.02 38.24 -27.25
C CYS A 45 -15.14 39.21 -26.46
N VAL A 46 -15.77 40.00 -25.59
CA VAL A 46 -15.09 40.60 -24.44
C VAL A 46 -14.39 39.45 -23.74
N THR A 47 -13.07 39.37 -23.90
CA THR A 47 -12.24 38.42 -23.17
C THR A 47 -12.23 38.92 -21.74
N ILE A 48 -13.20 38.48 -20.94
CA ILE A 48 -13.11 38.60 -19.49
C ILE A 48 -11.83 37.83 -19.16
N PRO A 49 -10.78 38.48 -18.62
CA PRO A 49 -9.62 37.73 -18.15
C PRO A 49 -10.18 36.71 -17.16
N ALA A 50 -10.01 35.42 -17.48
CA ALA A 50 -10.34 34.37 -16.54
C ALA A 50 -9.68 34.75 -15.22
N PRO A 51 -10.42 34.83 -14.10
CA PRO A 51 -9.80 35.08 -12.81
C PRO A 51 -8.67 34.07 -12.69
N ASP A 52 -7.45 34.57 -12.52
CA ASP A 52 -6.27 33.75 -12.36
C ASP A 52 -6.55 32.82 -11.18
N THR A 53 -6.99 31.61 -11.48
CA THR A 53 -7.12 30.52 -10.53
C THR A 53 -5.74 29.96 -10.24
N ARG A 54 -4.74 30.83 -10.02
CA ARG A 54 -3.86 30.68 -8.88
C ARG A 54 -4.73 30.62 -7.63
N ARG A 55 -5.35 29.46 -7.43
CA ARG A 55 -5.52 28.93 -6.09
C ARG A 55 -4.10 28.91 -5.54
N GLU A 56 -3.75 29.95 -4.79
CA GLU A 56 -2.74 29.84 -3.76
C GLU A 56 -3.11 28.57 -3.02
N ILE A 57 -2.35 27.51 -3.27
CA ILE A 57 -2.37 26.32 -2.45
C ILE A 57 -1.79 26.84 -1.14
N LEU A 58 -2.65 27.40 -0.27
CA LEU A 58 -2.24 27.71 1.07
C LEU A 58 -1.72 26.39 1.63
N PRO A 59 -0.45 26.32 2.07
CA PRO A 59 0.06 25.12 2.70
C PRO A 59 -0.90 24.79 3.83
N ASP A 60 -1.45 23.58 3.81
CA ASP A 60 -2.36 23.11 4.84
C ASP A 60 -1.65 23.30 6.18
N PRO A 61 -2.11 24.22 7.05
CA PRO A 61 -1.41 24.53 8.29
C PRO A 61 -1.28 23.31 9.19
N MET A 62 -2.12 22.28 9.00
CA MET A 62 -2.01 21.01 9.70
C MET A 62 -0.83 20.17 9.21
N ARG A 63 -0.43 20.27 7.93
CA ARG A 63 0.76 19.60 7.42
C ARG A 63 2.06 20.19 7.95
N MET A 64 2.04 21.41 8.48
CA MET A 64 3.21 21.99 9.17
C MET A 64 3.49 21.35 10.54
N LEU A 65 2.53 20.61 11.10
CA LEU A 65 2.67 19.95 12.40
C LEU A 65 3.22 18.52 12.29
N VAL A 66 3.37 18.02 11.05
CA VAL A 66 3.85 16.66 10.76
C VAL A 66 5.26 16.78 10.22
N GLN A 67 6.23 16.21 10.94
CA GLN A 67 7.61 16.17 10.51
C GLN A 67 7.98 14.73 10.15
N PRO A 68 8.44 14.46 8.91
CA PRO A 68 8.94 13.14 8.57
C PRO A 68 10.21 12.86 9.37
N PHE A 69 10.35 11.63 9.88
CA PHE A 69 11.56 11.24 10.59
C PHE A 69 12.77 11.14 9.66
N SER A 70 13.92 11.60 10.14
CA SER A 70 15.22 11.19 9.59
C SER A 70 15.48 9.69 9.83
N PRO A 71 16.38 9.06 9.07
CA PRO A 71 16.75 7.65 9.29
C PRO A 71 17.21 7.34 10.73
N GLU A 72 17.94 8.27 11.34
CA GLU A 72 18.44 8.16 12.71
C GLU A 72 17.30 8.23 13.72
N GLU A 73 16.34 9.14 13.50
CA GLU A 73 15.15 9.24 14.34
C GLU A 73 14.22 8.03 14.18
N VAL A 74 14.12 7.44 12.99
CA VAL A 74 13.42 6.16 12.77
C VAL A 74 14.03 5.08 13.66
N ILE A 75 15.35 4.92 13.64
CA ILE A 75 16.05 3.91 14.45
C ILE A 75 15.86 4.18 15.95
N ALA A 76 16.01 5.45 16.37
CA ALA A 76 15.80 5.86 17.74
C ALA A 76 14.35 5.62 18.19
N PHE A 77 13.38 5.87 17.31
CA PHE A 77 11.97 5.62 17.58
C PHE A 77 11.65 4.13 17.63
N ILE A 78 12.24 3.29 16.79
CA ILE A 78 12.05 1.84 16.87
C ILE A 78 12.69 1.28 18.16
N GLY A 79 13.82 1.85 18.60
CA GLY A 79 14.49 1.50 19.85
C GLY A 79 15.72 0.60 19.69
N ALA A 80 16.02 0.14 18.48
CA ALA A 80 17.24 -0.58 18.14
C ALA A 80 17.59 -0.38 16.66
N PRO A 81 18.89 -0.44 16.28
CA PRO A 81 19.27 -0.48 14.86
C PRO A 81 18.79 -1.78 14.20
N PHE A 82 18.48 -1.72 12.91
CA PHE A 82 18.15 -2.91 12.12
C PHE A 82 19.24 -3.98 12.21
N PRO A 83 18.90 -5.28 12.06
CA PRO A 83 19.90 -6.34 12.03
C PRO A 83 21.01 -6.02 11.00
N PRO A 84 22.30 -6.28 11.30
CA PRO A 84 23.39 -6.02 10.35
C PRO A 84 23.26 -6.78 9.02
N SER A 85 22.52 -7.89 9.02
CA SER A 85 22.20 -8.70 7.85
C SER A 85 20.99 -8.19 7.05
N ALA A 86 20.33 -7.13 7.50
CA ALA A 86 19.15 -6.60 6.86
C ALA A 86 19.46 -6.02 5.47
N THR A 87 18.68 -6.44 4.47
CA THR A 87 18.73 -5.92 3.10
C THR A 87 17.37 -5.33 2.71
N GLY A 88 17.37 -4.49 1.67
CA GLY A 88 16.12 -3.91 1.14
C GLY A 88 15.34 -3.08 2.17
N VAL A 89 16.06 -2.45 3.12
CA VAL A 89 15.49 -1.67 4.21
C VAL A 89 14.78 -0.45 3.63
N GLN A 90 13.49 -0.37 3.91
CA GLN A 90 12.61 0.75 3.56
C GLN A 90 11.90 1.20 4.83
N THR A 91 11.90 2.49 5.08
CA THR A 91 11.32 3.08 6.28
C THR A 91 10.49 4.29 5.91
N MET A 92 9.44 4.52 6.69
CA MET A 92 8.68 5.76 6.67
C MET A 92 8.16 6.02 8.08
N GLY A 93 8.09 7.27 8.48
CA GLY A 93 7.51 7.61 9.76
C GLY A 93 7.35 9.10 9.93
N GLU A 94 6.44 9.45 10.80
CA GLU A 94 6.06 10.83 11.06
C GLU A 94 6.01 11.06 12.57
N ALA A 95 6.61 12.18 12.99
CA ALA A 95 6.46 12.71 14.33
C ALA A 95 5.22 13.62 14.37
N ALA A 96 4.25 13.25 15.20
CA ALA A 96 3.02 13.99 15.45
C ALA A 96 2.53 13.72 16.89
N LEU A 97 1.27 14.05 17.18
CA LEU A 97 0.61 13.68 18.44
C LEU A 97 0.68 12.16 18.67
N ASP A 98 0.31 11.39 17.64
CA ASP A 98 0.53 9.95 17.58
C ASP A 98 1.67 9.71 16.60
N SER A 99 2.85 9.35 17.11
CA SER A 99 4.01 9.08 16.27
C SER A 99 3.99 7.64 15.82
N MET A 100 4.28 7.42 14.54
CA MET A 100 4.31 6.09 13.96
C MET A 100 5.49 5.97 13.00
N VAL A 101 6.02 4.74 12.95
CA VAL A 101 7.07 4.33 12.03
C VAL A 101 6.64 2.99 11.43
N VAL A 102 6.82 2.86 10.13
CA VAL A 102 6.76 1.59 9.42
C VAL A 102 8.11 1.26 8.80
N ALA A 103 8.44 -0.03 8.78
CA ALA A 103 9.65 -0.53 8.15
C ALA A 103 9.38 -1.85 7.42
N ARG A 104 10.04 -2.02 6.28
CA ARG A 104 10.14 -3.28 5.55
C ARG A 104 11.61 -3.62 5.33
N PHE A 105 12.02 -4.83 5.64
CA PHE A 105 13.37 -5.30 5.33
C PHE A 105 13.39 -6.82 5.18
N GLU A 106 14.47 -7.35 4.61
CA GLU A 106 14.73 -8.77 4.45
C GLU A 106 15.92 -9.16 5.30
N ALA A 107 15.86 -10.29 6.00
CA ALA A 107 16.97 -10.81 6.80
C ALA A 107 16.80 -12.31 7.10
N PRO A 108 17.88 -13.02 7.49
CA PRO A 108 17.77 -14.37 8.03
C PRO A 108 16.88 -14.41 9.27
N ARG A 109 15.97 -15.40 9.35
CA ARG A 109 15.06 -15.59 10.48
C ARG A 109 15.75 -15.56 11.85
N PRO A 110 16.89 -16.24 12.08
CA PRO A 110 17.57 -16.17 13.38
C PRO A 110 17.99 -14.76 13.80
N ASP A 111 18.40 -13.93 12.84
CA ASP A 111 18.81 -12.55 13.08
C ASP A 111 17.61 -11.67 13.40
N VAL A 112 16.48 -11.87 12.72
CA VAL A 112 15.22 -11.20 13.02
C VAL A 112 14.74 -11.54 14.43
N LEU A 113 14.78 -12.81 14.83
CA LEU A 113 14.38 -13.22 16.18
C LEU A 113 15.27 -12.59 17.26
N THR A 114 16.59 -12.52 17.01
CA THR A 114 17.54 -11.86 17.90
C THR A 114 17.25 -10.36 18.02
N TYR A 115 16.94 -9.71 16.89
CA TYR A 115 16.57 -8.30 16.85
C TYR A 115 15.26 -8.00 17.59
N LEU A 116 14.21 -8.81 17.39
CA LEU A 116 12.95 -8.67 18.12
C LEU A 116 13.16 -8.84 19.63
N ALA A 117 13.96 -9.82 20.05
CA ALA A 117 14.32 -9.98 21.45
C ALA A 117 15.10 -8.76 22.00
N GLY A 118 15.97 -8.16 21.19
CA GLY A 118 16.69 -6.92 21.52
C GLY A 118 15.76 -5.71 21.70
N LEU A 119 14.61 -5.69 21.03
CA LEU A 119 13.54 -4.71 21.23
C LEU A 119 12.68 -4.98 22.48
N GLY A 120 12.93 -6.09 23.19
CA GLY A 120 12.10 -6.53 24.32
C GLY A 120 10.80 -7.24 23.89
N ILE A 121 10.67 -7.62 22.62
CA ILE A 121 9.55 -8.43 22.13
C ILE A 121 9.82 -9.88 22.50
N THR A 122 8.94 -10.45 23.32
CA THR A 122 9.05 -11.78 23.91
C THR A 122 7.89 -12.70 23.53
N GLU A 123 6.80 -12.14 23.01
CA GLU A 123 5.67 -12.92 22.53
C GLU A 123 6.10 -13.76 21.32
N PRO A 124 5.64 -15.03 21.22
CA PRO A 124 5.95 -15.86 20.08
C PRO A 124 5.22 -15.36 18.83
N LEU A 125 5.90 -15.40 17.69
CA LEU A 125 5.26 -15.22 16.39
C LEU A 125 4.27 -16.35 16.15
N THR A 126 3.01 -16.00 15.88
CA THR A 126 1.94 -16.99 15.65
C THR A 126 1.84 -17.30 14.16
N PRO A 127 2.06 -18.57 13.73
CA PRO A 127 1.93 -18.95 12.32
C PRO A 127 0.52 -18.70 11.79
N GLY A 128 0.42 -18.17 10.56
CA GLY A 128 -0.84 -17.83 9.91
C GLY A 128 -1.61 -16.68 10.55
N SER A 129 -0.99 -15.93 11.47
CA SER A 129 -1.57 -14.75 12.09
C SER A 129 -0.89 -13.47 11.61
N SER A 130 -1.65 -12.40 11.46
CA SER A 130 -1.14 -11.07 11.15
C SER A 130 -1.81 -10.03 12.07
N PRO A 131 -1.05 -9.08 12.64
CA PRO A 131 -1.61 -7.95 13.39
C PRO A 131 -2.17 -6.85 12.48
N PHE A 132 -1.97 -6.92 11.16
CA PHE A 132 -2.37 -5.87 10.22
C PHE A 132 -3.80 -6.10 9.71
N PHE A 133 -4.70 -5.14 9.94
CA PHE A 133 -6.09 -5.23 9.47
C PHE A 133 -6.30 -4.70 8.04
N SER A 134 -5.24 -4.17 7.42
CA SER A 134 -5.23 -3.66 6.04
C SER A 134 -3.84 -3.86 5.44
N ALA A 135 -3.80 -4.11 4.13
CA ALA A 135 -2.55 -4.11 3.36
C ALA A 135 -2.13 -2.69 2.93
N GLY A 136 -3.03 -1.70 3.03
CA GLY A 136 -2.71 -0.31 2.70
C GLY A 136 -1.71 0.28 3.69
N PRO A 137 -0.70 1.03 3.24
CA PRO A 137 0.21 1.71 4.14
C PRO A 137 -0.47 2.79 4.97
N PRO A 138 0.08 3.12 6.14
CA PRO A 138 -0.30 4.33 6.86
C PRO A 138 0.20 5.62 6.17
N TYR A 139 1.16 5.53 5.24
CA TYR A 139 1.76 6.65 4.52
C TYR A 139 1.70 6.44 3.01
N ASP A 140 1.39 7.48 2.24
CA ASP A 140 1.32 7.41 0.77
C ASP A 140 2.66 7.03 0.15
N GLU A 141 3.77 7.53 0.70
CA GLU A 141 5.14 7.24 0.29
C GLU A 141 5.53 5.77 0.49
N ALA A 142 4.83 5.05 1.37
CA ALA A 142 5.05 3.63 1.61
C ALA A 142 4.28 2.71 0.66
N ALA A 143 3.38 3.26 -0.18
CA ALA A 143 2.48 2.47 -1.02
C ALA A 143 3.18 1.55 -2.03
N ALA A 144 4.40 1.87 -2.45
CA ALA A 144 5.13 1.06 -3.41
C ALA A 144 5.72 -0.24 -2.81
N TRP A 145 5.86 -0.32 -1.49
CA TRP A 145 6.61 -1.40 -0.83
C TRP A 145 5.95 -1.97 0.42
N TRP A 146 4.90 -1.33 0.93
CA TRP A 146 4.15 -1.82 2.07
C TRP A 146 2.98 -2.68 1.62
N THR A 147 3.14 -4.00 1.77
CA THR A 147 2.11 -4.99 1.48
C THR A 147 2.17 -6.13 2.50
N PRO A 148 1.91 -5.86 3.80
CA PRO A 148 1.91 -6.90 4.81
C PRO A 148 0.77 -7.91 4.58
N PRO A 149 0.90 -9.17 5.04
CA PRO A 149 -0.23 -10.08 5.14
C PRO A 149 -1.34 -9.45 6.00
N VAL A 150 -2.60 -9.67 5.64
CA VAL A 150 -3.74 -9.08 6.35
C VAL A 150 -4.37 -10.10 7.29
N ALA A 151 -4.83 -9.65 8.45
CA ALA A 151 -5.55 -10.45 9.42
C ALA A 151 -6.76 -11.14 8.78
N GLY A 152 -6.86 -12.46 8.97
CA GLY A 152 -7.92 -13.28 8.39
C GLY A 152 -7.60 -13.83 7.00
N ASP A 153 -6.56 -13.33 6.33
CA ASP A 153 -5.97 -14.02 5.18
C ASP A 153 -5.29 -15.30 5.69
N LYS A 154 -5.62 -16.44 5.05
CA LYS A 154 -5.00 -17.75 5.36
C LYS A 154 -4.10 -18.22 4.23
N THR A 155 -3.88 -17.37 3.23
CA THR A 155 -3.05 -17.67 2.08
C THR A 155 -1.63 -17.15 2.31
N GLY A 156 -0.64 -17.97 1.98
CA GLY A 156 0.77 -17.65 2.20
C GLY A 156 1.36 -18.27 3.46
N ASN A 157 2.68 -18.16 3.57
CA ASN A 157 3.47 -18.68 4.68
C ASN A 157 4.02 -17.50 5.46
N PHE A 158 3.33 -17.12 6.54
CA PHE A 158 3.71 -15.99 7.37
C PHE A 158 3.41 -16.25 8.84
N SER A 159 4.00 -15.45 9.70
CA SER A 159 3.77 -15.46 11.13
C SER A 159 3.77 -14.03 11.66
N GLY A 160 2.99 -13.75 12.70
CA GLY A 160 2.86 -12.38 13.19
C GLY A 160 2.55 -12.32 14.67
N LEU A 161 2.77 -11.14 15.24
CA LEU A 161 2.45 -10.82 16.63
C LEU A 161 2.11 -9.35 16.76
N TYR A 162 1.43 -9.04 17.86
CA TYR A 162 1.33 -7.71 18.41
C TYR A 162 1.86 -7.75 19.84
N GLN A 163 2.72 -6.80 20.21
CA GLN A 163 3.18 -6.66 21.59
C GLN A 163 3.38 -5.18 21.93
N GLN A 164 3.00 -4.80 23.16
CA GLN A 164 3.39 -3.54 23.75
C GLN A 164 4.68 -3.73 24.57
N VAL A 165 5.70 -2.90 24.30
CA VAL A 165 6.94 -2.84 25.09
C VAL A 165 7.13 -1.40 25.56
N GLY A 166 6.98 -1.17 26.87
CA GLY A 166 6.94 0.18 27.42
C GLY A 166 5.77 0.99 26.87
N SER A 167 6.05 2.18 26.34
CA SER A 167 5.06 3.06 25.69
C SER A 167 4.88 2.83 24.19
N LYS A 168 5.53 1.79 23.64
CA LYS A 168 5.49 1.49 22.20
C LYS A 168 4.71 0.23 21.93
N HIS A 169 3.96 0.27 20.84
CA HIS A 169 3.19 -0.84 20.31
C HIS A 169 3.87 -1.33 19.04
N TYR A 170 4.08 -2.64 18.93
CA TYR A 170 4.77 -3.29 17.82
C TYR A 170 3.82 -4.26 17.13
N ASN A 171 3.46 -3.95 15.89
CA ASN A 171 2.86 -4.90 14.95
C ASN A 171 3.99 -5.50 14.10
N VAL A 172 4.15 -6.81 14.14
CA VAL A 172 5.19 -7.53 13.39
C VAL A 172 4.54 -8.63 12.56
N ALA A 173 4.91 -8.70 11.28
CA ALA A 173 4.66 -9.87 10.43
C ALA A 173 5.94 -10.28 9.70
N LEU A 174 6.25 -11.57 9.73
CA LEU A 174 7.30 -12.22 8.97
C LEU A 174 6.66 -13.04 7.85
N VAL A 175 7.03 -12.76 6.61
CA VAL A 175 6.67 -13.56 5.43
C VAL A 175 7.87 -14.39 5.03
N GLU A 176 7.68 -15.70 4.92
CA GLU A 176 8.73 -16.63 4.52
C GLU A 176 9.13 -16.39 3.06
N ALA A 177 10.42 -16.29 2.80
CA ALA A 177 11.00 -16.31 1.46
C ALA A 177 11.72 -17.65 1.22
N GLU A 178 12.55 -17.73 0.18
CA GLU A 178 13.34 -18.93 -0.08
C GLU A 178 14.44 -19.12 0.98
N GLY A 179 14.58 -20.35 1.49
CA GLY A 179 15.55 -20.69 2.52
C GLY A 179 15.20 -20.10 3.89
N ASP A 180 16.20 -19.59 4.61
CA ASP A 180 16.03 -18.98 5.94
C ASP A 180 15.74 -17.48 5.88
N GLN A 181 15.54 -16.91 4.69
CA GLN A 181 15.24 -15.49 4.53
C GLN A 181 13.77 -15.21 4.82
N VAL A 182 13.51 -14.09 5.48
CA VAL A 182 12.16 -13.58 5.73
C VAL A 182 12.06 -12.11 5.34
N THR A 183 10.90 -11.73 4.81
CA THR A 183 10.52 -10.32 4.71
C THR A 183 9.79 -9.91 5.98
N VAL A 184 10.28 -8.88 6.66
CA VAL A 184 9.68 -8.33 7.87
C VAL A 184 8.87 -7.10 7.52
N TYR A 185 7.63 -7.05 7.98
CA TYR A 185 6.82 -5.84 8.06
C TYR A 185 6.70 -5.46 9.53
N LEU A 186 7.18 -4.27 9.86
CA LEU A 186 7.22 -3.73 11.21
C LEU A 186 6.45 -2.41 11.21
N GLN A 187 5.51 -2.26 12.13
CA GLN A 187 4.88 -0.98 12.44
C GLN A 187 5.02 -0.74 13.95
N VAL A 188 5.60 0.40 14.29
CA VAL A 188 5.84 0.85 15.66
C VAL A 188 5.09 2.16 15.87
N PHE A 189 4.34 2.28 16.95
CA PHE A 189 3.63 3.51 17.27
C PHE A 189 3.50 3.72 18.78
N ASN A 190 3.27 4.96 19.19
CA ASN A 190 2.83 5.30 20.53
C ASN A 190 1.39 5.85 20.47
N THR A 191 0.63 5.60 21.53
CA THR A 191 -0.72 6.13 21.78
C THR A 191 -0.80 6.65 23.20
#